data_AF-B6B142-F1
#
_entry.id   AF-B6B142-F1
#
_cell.length_a   1.000
_cell.length_b   1.000
_cell.length_c   1.000
_cell.angle_alpha   90.00
_cell.angle_beta   90.00
_cell.angle_gamma   90.00
#
_symmetry.space_group_name_H-M   'P 1'
#
loop_
_entity.id
_entity.type
_entity.pdbx_description
1 polymer ?
#
loop_
_entity_poly.entity_id
_entity_poly.type
_entity_poly.pdbx_seq_one_letter_code
_entity_poly.pdbx_strand_id
1 'polypeptide(L)'
;MDKQSLTWADADTNGLQVFLIGTAPSEAERFKAVSTAGSIVDAARVIDQTEVADREAFAPPRFSIEILRNDSGISLIGLIPETASSKTMREDVAKLVPNEKVSDLLESAKYPAPEGWAAAMELGMKALRLLPRSKISIDAGNVSVTAMSDSEAEKRRFEQELIRSASSQVNLAINISAPRPVISPFTLRFIIAADGTRFDACSADTEVALDTIVAAARRAGMSAAPDCRLGLGVPSRQWSRAAALSIDKLSELGGGTVTFADADITLVADEGTDQSLFDRVVGELETGLPEVFALETVLPVIPDASQGPPEFIATLSPEGQVQLRGRVNSKLVRDTADSYAKARFGSGEVYTASRIDESLPRDWSVRVLAAIETLSMLKNGSVTVTPEKVRVFGDTGVPSAKSDITRLLLEKLGDSKDLSIEVTYKKKLDPVLGLPTADECEVQVTEIQSGRKITFEPGSGNLDASAESILDDMAEILIKCPDDMRMEISGYTDSQGREVMNQELSQTRAQAVLTALRERRVLMSRYVAKGYGEENPIGDNSTEAGREANRRIEFKLIRPEPPEEVTTTLEAAAETAQDVAERASEEGTSDEQN
;
A
#
# COMPACT_ATOMS: atom_id res chain seq x y z
N MET A 1 27.56 -8.96 72.35
CA MET A 1 27.65 -8.57 70.94
C MET A 1 27.19 -7.12 70.72
N ASP A 2 26.14 -6.69 71.41
CA ASP A 2 25.56 -5.34 71.34
C ASP A 2 26.54 -4.17 71.51
N LYS A 3 27.51 -4.26 72.43
CA LYS A 3 28.52 -3.20 72.63
C LYS A 3 29.40 -2.95 71.40
N GLN A 4 29.51 -3.92 70.50
CA GLN A 4 30.25 -3.82 69.23
C GLN A 4 29.33 -3.60 68.02
N SER A 5 28.06 -3.28 68.28
CA SER A 5 27.01 -3.09 67.27
C SER A 5 26.75 -4.32 66.39
N LEU A 6 27.04 -5.52 66.90
CA LEU A 6 26.79 -6.80 66.22
C LEU A 6 25.43 -7.36 66.62
N THR A 7 24.36 -6.60 66.39
CA THR A 7 23.00 -6.90 66.87
C THR A 7 22.32 -8.07 66.15
N TRP A 8 22.93 -8.56 65.07
CA TRP A 8 22.47 -9.74 64.34
C TRP A 8 23.03 -11.06 64.91
N ALA A 9 24.04 -10.99 65.79
CA ALA A 9 24.74 -12.14 66.36
C ALA A 9 24.38 -12.32 67.84
N ASP A 10 23.75 -13.43 68.17
CA ASP A 10 23.46 -13.85 69.53
C ASP A 10 24.50 -14.85 70.03
N ALA A 11 24.80 -14.81 71.33
CA ALA A 11 25.76 -15.68 71.98
C ALA A 11 25.09 -16.47 73.10
N ASP A 12 24.95 -17.78 72.90
CA ASP A 12 24.45 -18.70 73.92
C ASP A 12 25.61 -19.46 74.58
N THR A 13 25.47 -19.84 75.86
CA THR A 13 26.56 -20.48 76.60
C THR A 13 26.07 -21.66 77.42
N ASN A 14 26.81 -22.77 77.43
CA ASN A 14 26.49 -23.96 78.23
C ASN A 14 27.43 -24.15 79.44
N GLY A 15 28.15 -23.08 79.83
CA GLY A 15 29.13 -23.08 80.92
C GLY A 15 30.54 -23.55 80.53
N LEU A 16 30.72 -24.21 79.37
CA LEU A 16 32.02 -24.64 78.84
C LEU A 16 32.36 -24.02 77.48
N GLN A 17 31.35 -23.78 76.63
CA GLN A 17 31.47 -23.24 75.28
C GLN A 17 30.49 -22.09 75.05
N VAL A 18 30.82 -21.24 74.07
CA VAL A 18 29.99 -20.14 73.59
C VAL A 18 29.59 -20.44 72.14
N PHE A 19 28.30 -20.49 71.86
CA PHE A 19 27.74 -20.71 70.54
C PHE A 19 27.28 -19.37 69.97
N LEU A 20 27.85 -18.99 68.82
CA LEU A 20 27.40 -17.83 68.08
C LEU A 20 26.37 -18.26 67.04
N ILE A 21 25.18 -17.69 67.12
CA ILE A 21 24.06 -17.96 66.22
C ILE A 21 23.51 -16.65 65.66
N GLY A 22 22.92 -16.72 64.48
CA GLY A 22 22.37 -15.56 63.77
C GLY A 22 22.87 -15.47 62.33
N THR A 23 22.28 -14.56 61.56
CA THR A 23 22.59 -14.38 60.14
C THR A 23 23.37 -13.10 59.92
N ALA A 24 24.63 -13.23 59.53
CA ALA A 24 25.54 -12.13 59.29
C ALA A 24 25.21 -11.39 57.98
N PRO A 25 25.16 -10.05 57.97
CA PRO A 25 24.99 -9.26 56.75
C PRO A 25 26.14 -9.41 55.74
N SER A 26 27.33 -9.83 56.19
CA SER A 26 28.47 -10.13 55.33
C SER A 26 29.47 -11.06 56.03
N GLU A 27 30.34 -11.71 55.25
CA GLU A 27 31.44 -12.54 55.76
C GLU A 27 32.38 -11.75 56.70
N ALA A 28 32.59 -10.45 56.42
CA ALA A 28 33.44 -9.59 57.23
C ALA A 28 32.81 -9.33 58.62
N GLU A 29 31.49 -9.14 58.68
CA GLU A 29 30.80 -9.01 59.96
C GLU A 29 30.76 -10.34 60.72
N ARG A 30 30.52 -11.45 60.01
CA ARG A 30 30.61 -12.81 60.58
C ARG A 30 31.93 -13.04 61.29
N PHE A 31 33.02 -12.77 60.58
CA PHE A 31 34.37 -12.90 61.13
C PHE A 31 34.62 -11.96 62.31
N LYS A 32 34.11 -10.72 62.25
CA LYS A 32 34.19 -9.75 63.35
C LYS A 32 33.45 -10.24 64.60
N ALA A 33 32.31 -10.91 64.46
CA ALA A 33 31.56 -11.48 65.58
C ALA A 33 32.29 -12.64 66.26
N VAL A 34 32.83 -13.57 65.47
CA VAL A 34 33.64 -14.70 65.97
C VAL A 34 34.90 -14.19 66.69
N SER A 35 35.62 -13.24 66.09
CA SER A 35 36.81 -12.63 66.69
C SER A 35 36.48 -11.86 67.97
N THR A 36 35.33 -11.17 68.02
CA THR A 36 34.87 -10.45 69.21
C THR A 36 34.58 -11.42 70.35
N ALA A 37 33.90 -12.55 70.09
CA ALA A 37 33.67 -13.58 71.12
C ALA A 37 34.98 -14.19 71.63
N GLY A 38 35.91 -14.48 70.72
CA GLY A 38 37.23 -15.04 71.04
C GLY A 38 38.16 -14.10 71.82
N SER A 39 37.80 -12.81 71.96
CA SER A 39 38.53 -11.86 72.81
C SER A 39 38.10 -11.89 74.28
N ILE A 40 36.93 -12.48 74.57
CA ILE A 40 36.33 -12.54 75.91
C ILE A 40 36.49 -13.94 76.51
N VAL A 41 36.37 -14.97 75.68
CA VAL A 41 36.59 -16.38 76.03
C VAL A 41 37.64 -16.97 75.09
N ASP A 42 38.33 -18.03 75.52
CA ASP A 42 39.31 -18.73 74.67
C ASP A 42 38.68 -19.09 73.31
N ALA A 43 39.36 -18.74 72.22
CA ALA A 43 38.89 -18.94 70.86
C ALA A 43 38.55 -20.42 70.56
N ALA A 44 39.21 -21.38 71.23
CA ALA A 44 38.90 -22.81 71.09
C ALA A 44 37.52 -23.20 71.67
N ARG A 45 36.88 -22.32 72.44
CA ARG A 45 35.57 -22.53 73.08
C ARG A 45 34.44 -21.79 72.35
N VAL A 46 34.74 -21.03 71.30
CA VAL A 46 33.74 -20.34 70.47
C VAL A 46 33.36 -21.24 69.32
N ILE A 47 32.09 -21.65 69.26
CA ILE A 47 31.52 -22.44 68.17
C ILE A 47 30.71 -21.50 67.30
N ASP A 48 31.14 -21.31 66.05
CA ASP A 48 30.47 -20.49 65.07
C ASP A 48 29.39 -21.30 64.35
N GLN A 49 28.12 -20.97 64.63
CA GLN A 49 26.94 -21.48 63.95
C GLN A 49 26.18 -20.36 63.23
N THR A 50 26.88 -19.28 62.88
CA THR A 50 26.28 -18.18 62.13
C THR A 50 26.28 -18.46 60.63
N GLU A 51 25.21 -18.05 59.97
CA GLU A 51 25.06 -18.09 58.51
C GLU A 51 25.34 -16.69 57.93
N VAL A 52 25.64 -16.58 56.63
CA VAL A 52 25.77 -15.27 55.96
C VAL A 52 24.56 -15.09 55.07
N ALA A 53 23.93 -13.91 55.14
CA ALA A 53 22.78 -13.57 54.30
C ALA A 53 23.16 -13.67 52.81
N ASP A 54 22.38 -14.43 52.04
CA ASP A 54 22.51 -14.49 50.58
C ASP A 54 22.30 -13.09 49.99
N ARG A 55 23.19 -12.67 49.08
CA ARG A 55 23.00 -11.42 48.34
C ARG A 55 21.85 -11.61 47.36
N GLU A 56 20.84 -10.73 47.43
CA GLU A 56 19.77 -10.67 46.43
C GLU A 56 20.37 -10.65 45.02
N ALA A 57 19.94 -11.59 44.18
CA ALA A 57 20.32 -11.62 42.78
C ALA A 57 19.81 -10.36 42.07
N PHE A 58 20.71 -9.58 41.47
CA PHE A 58 20.33 -8.41 40.68
C PHE A 58 19.37 -8.81 39.56
N ALA A 59 18.20 -8.19 39.50
CA ALA A 59 17.28 -8.39 38.38
C ALA A 59 17.96 -7.95 37.07
N PRO A 60 17.81 -8.69 35.96
CA PRO A 60 18.37 -8.30 34.68
C PRO A 60 17.82 -6.94 34.24
N PRO A 61 18.64 -6.12 33.55
CA PRO A 61 18.21 -4.82 33.07
C PRO A 61 17.10 -4.98 32.01
N ARG A 62 16.21 -3.98 31.92
CA ARG A 62 15.21 -3.94 30.84
C ARG A 62 15.90 -3.54 29.54
N PHE A 63 15.83 -4.41 28.56
CA PHE A 63 16.31 -4.13 27.21
C PHE A 63 15.21 -3.44 26.41
N SER A 64 15.57 -2.32 25.79
CA SER A 64 14.65 -1.48 25.03
C SER A 64 15.44 -0.68 23.99
N ILE A 65 14.90 -0.53 22.79
CA ILE A 65 15.47 0.31 21.72
C ILE A 65 14.39 1.25 21.23
N GLU A 66 14.73 2.52 21.12
CA GLU A 66 13.98 3.50 20.35
C GLU A 66 14.77 3.86 19.09
N ILE A 67 14.12 3.71 17.94
CA ILE A 67 14.64 4.04 16.62
C ILE A 67 13.83 5.20 16.07
N LEU A 68 14.51 6.30 15.77
CA LEU A 68 13.92 7.48 15.14
C LEU A 68 14.45 7.59 13.72
N ARG A 69 13.57 7.65 12.73
CA ARG A 69 13.91 7.86 11.32
C ARG A 69 13.14 9.05 10.76
N ASN A 70 13.87 9.95 10.10
CA ASN A 70 13.32 11.09 9.38
C ASN A 70 14.21 11.43 8.17
N ASP A 71 13.87 12.49 7.44
CA ASP A 71 14.59 12.92 6.24
C ASP A 71 16.06 13.35 6.50
N SER A 72 16.49 13.47 7.77
CA SER A 72 17.87 13.80 8.16
C SER A 72 18.72 12.58 8.54
N GLY A 73 18.11 11.39 8.64
CA GLY A 73 18.79 10.14 8.96
C GLY A 73 18.12 9.33 10.07
N ILE A 74 18.90 8.46 10.72
CA ILE A 74 18.42 7.50 11.73
C ILE A 74 19.13 7.73 13.07
N SER A 75 18.39 7.71 14.18
CA SER A 75 18.93 7.69 15.54
C SER A 75 18.51 6.43 16.28
N LEU A 76 19.47 5.75 16.90
CA LEU A 76 19.26 4.54 17.69
C LEU A 76 19.57 4.85 19.15
N ILE A 77 18.64 4.60 20.07
CA ILE A 77 18.77 4.97 21.49
C ILE A 77 18.30 3.80 22.35
N GLY A 78 19.04 3.44 23.39
CA GLY A 78 18.59 2.43 24.36
C GLY A 78 19.65 1.40 24.76
N LEU A 79 19.20 0.32 25.38
CA LEU A 79 20.03 -0.73 25.94
C LEU A 79 19.71 -2.06 25.26
N ILE A 80 20.74 -2.75 24.78
CA ILE A 80 20.60 -4.01 24.02
C ILE A 80 21.41 -5.16 24.62
N PRO A 81 20.97 -6.42 24.47
CA PRO A 81 21.78 -7.57 24.84
C PRO A 81 23.00 -7.69 23.92
N GLU A 82 24.18 -7.97 24.50
CA GLU A 82 25.40 -8.21 23.72
C GLU A 82 25.30 -9.56 22.98
N THR A 83 24.92 -9.51 21.70
CA THR A 83 24.68 -10.69 20.84
C THR A 83 25.24 -10.48 19.43
N ALA A 84 25.49 -11.55 18.66
CA ALA A 84 25.93 -11.42 17.26
C ALA A 84 24.93 -10.60 16.40
N SER A 85 23.63 -10.72 16.69
CA SER A 85 22.55 -9.97 16.04
C SER A 85 22.62 -8.46 16.27
N SER A 86 23.11 -8.01 17.43
CA SER A 86 23.26 -6.59 17.73
C SER A 86 24.30 -5.88 16.85
N LYS A 87 25.33 -6.61 16.39
CA LYS A 87 26.36 -6.08 15.49
C LYS A 87 25.85 -6.01 14.04
N THR A 88 25.18 -7.05 13.57
CA THR A 88 24.59 -7.07 12.22
C THR A 88 23.51 -6.02 12.05
N MET A 89 22.72 -5.73 13.10
CA MET A 89 21.71 -4.67 13.06
C MET A 89 22.32 -3.29 12.78
N ARG A 90 23.41 -2.92 13.45
CA ARG A 90 24.07 -1.61 13.22
C ARG A 90 24.56 -1.49 11.76
N GLU A 91 25.11 -2.57 11.22
CA GLU A 91 25.57 -2.62 9.82
C GLU A 91 24.40 -2.51 8.83
N ASP A 92 23.29 -3.18 9.12
CA ASP A 92 22.10 -3.13 8.27
C ASP A 92 21.42 -1.75 8.30
N VAL A 93 21.35 -1.10 9.47
CA VAL A 93 20.86 0.29 9.59
C VAL A 93 21.71 1.24 8.74
N ALA A 94 23.04 1.09 8.76
CA ALA A 94 23.93 1.92 7.96
C ALA A 94 23.73 1.74 6.44
N LYS A 95 23.38 0.54 5.99
CA LYS A 95 23.09 0.27 4.56
C LYS A 95 21.76 0.87 4.09
N LEU A 96 20.80 1.09 4.99
CA LEU A 96 19.48 1.63 4.63
C LEU A 96 19.53 3.12 4.26
N VAL A 97 20.53 3.84 4.75
CA VAL A 97 20.68 5.29 4.54
C VAL A 97 22.12 5.63 4.13
N PRO A 98 22.58 5.22 2.93
CA PRO A 98 23.99 5.33 2.53
C PRO A 98 24.49 6.78 2.44
N ASN A 99 23.60 7.75 2.31
CA ASN A 99 23.92 9.18 2.18
C ASN A 99 23.43 10.04 3.37
N GLU A 100 22.88 9.43 4.44
CA GLU A 100 22.33 10.16 5.58
C GLU A 100 23.07 9.82 6.88
N LYS A 101 22.83 10.59 7.94
CA LYS A 101 23.54 10.43 9.21
C LYS A 101 22.89 9.33 10.07
N VAL A 102 23.69 8.38 10.56
CA VAL A 102 23.27 7.44 11.61
C VAL A 102 23.87 7.89 12.94
N SER A 103 23.01 8.17 13.93
CA SER A 103 23.39 8.50 15.30
C SER A 103 23.16 7.29 16.19
N ASP A 104 24.24 6.65 16.62
CA ASP A 104 24.19 5.45 17.47
C ASP A 104 24.46 5.82 18.94
N LEU A 105 23.41 5.78 19.75
CA LEU A 105 23.41 6.00 21.21
C LEU A 105 22.99 4.71 21.95
N LEU A 106 23.31 3.55 21.38
CA LEU A 106 23.00 2.25 21.99
C LEU A 106 24.11 1.77 22.91
N GLU A 107 23.72 1.42 24.13
CA GLU A 107 24.56 0.71 25.09
C GLU A 107 24.30 -0.79 25.03
N SER A 108 25.31 -1.61 25.38
CA SER A 108 25.20 -3.07 25.35
C SER A 108 25.53 -3.67 26.71
N ALA A 109 24.76 -4.66 27.15
CA ALA A 109 24.97 -5.36 28.42
C ALA A 109 25.06 -6.88 28.26
N LYS A 110 25.91 -7.50 29.08
CA LYS A 110 26.18 -8.95 29.11
C LYS A 110 25.14 -9.72 29.92
N TYR A 111 23.88 -9.69 29.46
CA TYR A 111 22.82 -10.55 29.98
C TYR A 111 22.18 -11.34 28.83
N PRO A 112 21.57 -12.52 29.09
CA PRO A 112 20.81 -13.25 28.10
C PRO A 112 19.70 -12.38 27.50
N ALA A 113 19.44 -12.53 26.21
CA ALA A 113 18.33 -11.85 25.56
C ALA A 113 17.00 -12.38 26.13
N PRO A 114 16.05 -11.49 26.47
CA PRO A 114 14.74 -11.91 26.97
C PRO A 114 13.93 -12.58 25.86
N GLU A 115 12.91 -13.34 26.26
CA GLU A 115 12.01 -14.02 25.32
C GLU A 115 11.34 -13.01 24.36
N GLY A 116 11.15 -13.41 23.10
CA GLY A 116 10.56 -12.55 22.06
C GLY A 116 11.46 -11.43 21.55
N TRP A 117 12.66 -11.20 22.13
CA TRP A 117 13.56 -10.12 21.72
C TRP A 117 14.00 -10.21 20.25
N ALA A 118 14.39 -11.41 19.80
CA ALA A 118 14.84 -11.63 18.43
C ALA A 118 13.72 -11.37 17.41
N ALA A 119 12.50 -11.86 17.71
CA ALA A 119 11.33 -11.64 16.86
C ALA A 119 10.92 -10.15 16.83
N ALA A 120 10.94 -9.48 17.99
CA ALA A 120 10.65 -8.05 18.09
C ALA A 120 11.67 -7.21 17.31
N MET A 121 12.96 -7.59 17.36
CA MET A 121 14.03 -6.95 16.58
C MET A 121 13.83 -7.12 15.08
N GLU A 122 13.47 -8.32 14.62
CA GLU A 122 13.23 -8.59 13.20
C GLU A 122 12.07 -7.73 12.67
N LEU A 123 10.95 -7.70 13.39
CA LEU A 123 9.78 -6.88 13.05
C LEU A 123 10.13 -5.39 13.06
N GLY A 124 10.86 -4.92 14.08
CA GLY A 124 11.31 -3.54 14.16
C GLY A 124 12.22 -3.15 12.99
N MET A 125 13.11 -4.03 12.55
CA MET A 125 13.94 -3.80 11.36
C MET A 125 13.12 -3.81 10.07
N LYS A 126 12.09 -4.66 9.92
CA LYS A 126 11.16 -4.59 8.78
C LYS A 126 10.39 -3.26 8.77
N ALA A 127 9.88 -2.83 9.92
CA ALA A 127 9.21 -1.55 10.07
C ALA A 127 10.12 -0.38 9.69
N LEU A 128 11.38 -0.41 10.13
CA LEU A 128 12.37 0.62 9.80
C LEU A 128 12.61 0.73 8.29
N ARG A 129 12.65 -0.39 7.56
CA ARG A 129 12.82 -0.40 6.09
C ARG A 129 11.60 0.18 5.38
N LEU A 130 10.42 -0.18 5.85
CA LEU A 130 9.14 0.20 5.25
C LEU A 130 8.79 1.67 5.48
N LEU A 131 9.11 2.22 6.65
CA LEU A 131 8.61 3.52 7.10
C LEU A 131 9.70 4.61 7.11
N PRO A 132 9.70 5.55 6.15
CA PRO A 132 10.74 6.57 6.03
C PRO A 132 10.65 7.66 7.11
N ARG A 133 9.48 7.85 7.75
CA ARG A 133 9.25 8.83 8.83
C ARG A 133 8.58 8.15 10.00
N SER A 134 9.38 7.64 10.95
CA SER A 134 8.88 6.78 12.01
C SER A 134 9.65 6.90 13.32
N LYS A 135 8.93 6.59 14.40
CA LYS A 135 9.45 6.24 15.72
C LYS A 135 9.05 4.80 16.00
N ILE A 136 10.04 3.94 16.18
CA ILE A 136 9.86 2.51 16.46
C ILE A 136 10.45 2.24 17.83
N SER A 137 9.65 1.73 18.75
CA SER A 137 10.11 1.27 20.07
C SER A 137 10.03 -0.24 20.12
N ILE A 138 11.10 -0.88 20.57
CA ILE A 138 11.26 -2.34 20.64
C ILE A 138 11.62 -2.69 22.08
N ASP A 139 10.80 -3.54 22.69
CA ASP A 139 11.03 -4.16 24.00
C ASP A 139 10.92 -5.68 23.88
N ALA A 140 11.18 -6.41 24.97
CA ALA A 140 10.99 -7.86 25.00
C ALA A 140 9.55 -8.24 24.62
N GLY A 141 9.38 -8.86 23.44
CA GLY A 141 8.09 -9.30 22.92
C GLY A 141 7.11 -8.17 22.55
N ASN A 142 7.55 -6.90 22.49
CA ASN A 142 6.65 -5.78 22.15
C ASN A 142 7.31 -4.86 21.11
N VAL A 143 6.53 -4.43 20.12
CA VAL A 143 6.95 -3.44 19.13
C VAL A 143 5.85 -2.39 19.00
N SER A 144 6.21 -1.12 19.21
CA SER A 144 5.33 0.02 18.95
C SER A 144 5.85 0.82 17.77
N VAL A 145 4.99 1.12 16.80
CA VAL A 145 5.32 1.87 15.60
C VAL A 145 4.44 3.12 15.53
N THR A 146 5.06 4.29 15.60
CA THR A 146 4.41 5.57 15.30
C THR A 146 4.99 6.13 14.01
N ALA A 147 4.17 6.42 13.00
CA ALA A 147 4.68 6.91 11.72
C ALA A 147 3.71 7.88 11.02
N MET A 148 4.22 8.56 10.01
CA MET A 148 3.43 9.37 9.09
C MET A 148 3.50 8.77 7.69
N SER A 149 2.36 8.72 6.99
CA SER A 149 2.29 8.39 5.56
C SER A 149 1.92 9.62 4.73
N ASP A 150 2.15 9.56 3.43
CA ASP A 150 1.80 10.61 2.48
C ASP A 150 0.34 10.50 2.01
N SER A 151 -0.31 9.34 2.20
CA SER A 151 -1.72 9.12 1.86
C SER A 151 -2.40 8.06 2.73
N GLU A 152 -3.74 8.01 2.68
CA GLU A 152 -4.54 6.98 3.37
C GLU A 152 -4.33 5.59 2.74
N ALA A 153 -4.10 5.52 1.42
CA ALA A 153 -3.79 4.25 0.73
C ALA A 153 -2.43 3.69 1.19
N GLU A 154 -1.44 4.57 1.32
CA GLU A 154 -0.12 4.20 1.82
C GLU A 154 -0.17 3.79 3.30
N LYS A 155 -0.93 4.51 4.13
CA LYS A 155 -1.20 4.14 5.53
C LYS A 155 -1.73 2.70 5.62
N ARG A 156 -2.79 2.37 4.86
CA ARG A 156 -3.38 1.02 4.86
C ARG A 156 -2.37 -0.05 4.42
N ARG A 157 -1.58 0.25 3.38
CA ARG A 157 -0.52 -0.66 2.92
C ARG A 157 0.51 -0.91 4.02
N PHE A 158 0.95 0.13 4.71
CA PHE A 158 1.91 0.00 5.81
C PHE A 158 1.33 -0.79 6.99
N GLU A 159 0.09 -0.51 7.40
CA GLU A 159 -0.59 -1.25 8.47
C GLU A 159 -0.70 -2.73 8.14
N GLN A 160 -1.18 -3.08 6.93
CA GLN A 160 -1.31 -4.47 6.49
C GLN A 160 0.03 -5.20 6.44
N GLU A 161 1.06 -4.57 5.90
CA GLU A 161 2.39 -5.18 5.77
C GLU A 161 3.03 -5.43 7.15
N LEU A 162 2.84 -4.52 8.11
CA LEU A 162 3.31 -4.68 9.47
C LEU A 162 2.55 -5.77 10.22
N ILE A 163 1.22 -5.82 10.08
CA ILE A 163 0.38 -6.88 10.68
C ILE A 163 0.78 -8.25 10.12
N ARG A 164 0.95 -8.36 8.79
CA ARG A 164 1.39 -9.59 8.12
C ARG A 164 2.77 -10.05 8.56
N SER A 165 3.65 -9.09 8.89
CA SER A 165 5.02 -9.37 9.32
C SER A 165 5.14 -9.71 10.81
N ALA A 166 4.10 -9.49 11.61
CA ALA A 166 4.10 -9.77 13.04
C ALA A 166 3.95 -11.27 13.30
N SER A 167 4.76 -11.82 14.21
CA SER A 167 4.63 -13.19 14.70
C SER A 167 3.79 -13.24 15.97
N SER A 168 3.31 -14.43 16.34
CA SER A 168 2.56 -14.65 17.60
C SER A 168 3.38 -14.37 18.88
N GLN A 169 4.70 -14.21 18.75
CA GLN A 169 5.62 -13.93 19.86
C GLN A 169 5.78 -12.42 20.14
N VAL A 170 5.15 -11.55 19.34
CA VAL A 170 5.33 -10.09 19.42
C VAL A 170 3.99 -9.38 19.47
N ASN A 171 3.77 -8.59 20.52
CA ASN A 171 2.66 -7.66 20.58
C ASN A 171 3.00 -6.40 19.75
N LEU A 172 2.25 -6.18 18.68
CA LEU A 172 2.45 -5.04 17.78
C LEU A 172 1.39 -3.96 18.04
N ALA A 173 1.84 -2.74 18.33
CA ALA A 173 1.00 -1.55 18.39
C ALA A 173 1.35 -0.60 17.23
N ILE A 174 0.36 -0.24 16.41
CA ILE A 174 0.56 0.63 15.23
C ILE A 174 -0.23 1.93 15.40
N ASN A 175 0.42 3.06 15.17
CA ASN A 175 -0.19 4.38 15.09
C ASN A 175 0.38 5.15 13.88
N ILE A 176 -0.28 5.03 12.72
CA ILE A 176 0.13 5.71 11.49
C ILE A 176 -0.90 6.78 11.14
N SER A 177 -0.44 8.02 10.98
CA SER A 177 -1.28 9.13 10.54
C SER A 177 -1.05 9.47 9.07
N ALA A 178 -2.12 9.66 8.31
CA ALA A 178 -2.09 10.24 6.96
C ALA A 178 -2.65 11.69 7.03
N PRO A 179 -1.82 12.73 6.88
CA PRO A 179 -2.31 14.11 6.84
C PRO A 179 -3.26 14.30 5.65
N ARG A 180 -4.34 15.05 5.85
CA ARG A 180 -5.28 15.34 4.77
C ARG A 180 -4.62 16.22 3.70
N PRO A 181 -4.79 15.91 2.40
CA PRO A 181 -4.21 16.72 1.34
C PRO A 181 -4.81 18.13 1.35
N VAL A 182 -4.01 19.14 1.00
CA VAL A 182 -4.51 20.50 0.73
C VAL A 182 -5.03 20.53 -0.71
N ILE A 183 -6.28 20.94 -0.89
CA ILE A 183 -6.95 21.05 -2.18
C ILE A 183 -6.99 22.53 -2.57
N SER A 184 -6.45 22.87 -3.74
CA SER A 184 -6.48 24.21 -4.33
C SER A 184 -6.53 24.11 -5.86
N PRO A 185 -7.49 24.74 -6.55
CA PRO A 185 -8.71 25.32 -5.98
C PRO A 185 -9.60 24.25 -5.35
N PHE A 186 -10.37 24.64 -4.33
CA PHE A 186 -11.36 23.79 -3.69
C PHE A 186 -12.61 23.73 -4.58
N THR A 187 -12.81 22.60 -5.27
CA THR A 187 -13.79 22.52 -6.35
C THR A 187 -14.93 21.53 -6.08
N LEU A 188 -16.11 21.88 -6.58
CA LEU A 188 -17.27 21.00 -6.68
C LEU A 188 -18.01 21.30 -7.97
N ARG A 189 -18.40 20.27 -8.71
CA ARG A 189 -19.13 20.41 -9.97
C ARG A 189 -20.17 19.32 -10.06
N PHE A 190 -21.45 19.71 -10.05
CA PHE A 190 -22.59 18.81 -10.10
C PHE A 190 -23.41 19.06 -11.36
N ILE A 191 -23.83 17.98 -12.03
CA ILE A 191 -24.52 18.02 -13.31
C ILE A 191 -25.81 17.22 -13.21
N ILE A 192 -26.88 17.79 -13.75
CA ILE A 192 -28.15 17.12 -14.02
C ILE A 192 -28.34 17.12 -15.53
N ALA A 193 -28.23 15.96 -16.16
CA ALA A 193 -28.40 15.78 -17.59
C ALA A 193 -29.35 14.61 -17.88
N ALA A 194 -29.78 14.48 -19.13
CA ALA A 194 -30.70 13.42 -19.57
C ALA A 194 -30.12 12.00 -19.37
N ASP A 195 -28.80 11.85 -19.36
CA ASP A 195 -28.09 10.58 -19.15
C ASP A 195 -27.89 10.23 -17.67
N GLY A 196 -28.25 11.14 -16.75
CA GLY A 196 -28.21 10.94 -15.31
C GLY A 196 -27.56 12.11 -14.56
N THR A 197 -27.61 12.03 -13.23
CA THR A 197 -27.05 13.05 -12.34
C THR A 197 -25.76 12.56 -11.69
N ARG A 198 -24.76 13.44 -11.60
CA ARG A 198 -23.40 13.07 -11.19
C ARG A 198 -22.57 14.24 -10.72
N PHE A 199 -21.50 13.93 -9.99
CA PHE A 199 -20.38 14.85 -9.79
C PHE A 199 -19.30 14.66 -10.86
N ASP A 200 -18.82 15.76 -11.42
CA ASP A 200 -17.62 15.79 -12.25
C ASP A 200 -16.38 16.16 -11.41
N ALA A 201 -16.57 16.93 -10.35
CA ALA A 201 -15.60 17.18 -9.29
C ALA A 201 -16.34 17.29 -7.95
N CYS A 202 -15.73 16.81 -6.87
CA CYS A 202 -16.30 16.95 -5.53
C CYS A 202 -15.18 17.01 -4.49
N SER A 203 -15.22 18.05 -3.67
CA SER A 203 -14.32 18.25 -2.54
C SER A 203 -15.13 18.55 -1.28
N ALA A 204 -14.70 18.00 -0.15
CA ALA A 204 -15.26 18.28 1.17
C ALA A 204 -14.16 18.33 2.23
N ASP A 205 -14.34 19.15 3.26
CA ASP A 205 -13.34 19.35 4.32
C ASP A 205 -13.50 18.38 5.49
N THR A 206 -14.69 17.78 5.63
CA THR A 206 -15.05 16.82 6.68
C THR A 206 -16.04 15.79 6.14
N GLU A 207 -16.15 14.64 6.81
CA GLU A 207 -17.16 13.62 6.48
C GLU A 207 -18.59 14.17 6.64
N VAL A 208 -18.84 15.00 7.65
CA VAL A 208 -20.13 15.66 7.85
C VAL A 208 -20.49 16.59 6.69
N ALA A 209 -19.51 17.35 6.19
CA ALA A 209 -19.69 18.20 5.01
C ALA A 209 -19.98 17.36 3.76
N LEU A 210 -19.27 16.24 3.60
CA LEU A 210 -19.50 15.28 2.51
C LEU A 210 -20.92 14.74 2.56
N ASP A 211 -21.37 14.21 3.71
CA ASP A 211 -22.71 13.63 3.87
C ASP A 211 -23.81 14.63 3.52
N THR A 212 -23.64 15.90 3.90
CA THR A 212 -24.57 16.98 3.58
C THR A 212 -24.68 17.20 2.06
N ILE A 213 -23.55 17.23 1.36
CA ILE A 213 -23.48 17.41 -0.10
C ILE A 213 -24.09 16.19 -0.81
N VAL A 214 -23.74 14.98 -0.39
CA VAL A 214 -24.25 13.73 -0.97
C VAL A 214 -25.76 13.60 -0.76
N ALA A 215 -26.28 14.02 0.40
CA ALA A 215 -27.72 14.00 0.66
C ALA A 215 -28.50 14.93 -0.30
N ALA A 216 -27.97 16.11 -0.61
CA ALA A 216 -28.55 17.00 -1.63
C ALA A 216 -28.49 16.37 -3.04
N ALA A 217 -27.35 15.80 -3.42
CA ALA A 217 -27.21 15.13 -4.72
C ALA A 217 -28.15 13.92 -4.88
N ARG A 218 -28.38 13.14 -3.81
CA ARG A 218 -29.36 12.04 -3.82
C ARG A 218 -30.78 12.55 -4.00
N ARG A 219 -31.15 13.67 -3.36
CA ARG A 219 -32.46 14.31 -3.58
C ARG A 219 -32.62 14.81 -5.02
N ALA A 220 -31.53 15.26 -5.63
CA ALA A 220 -31.47 15.62 -7.06
C ALA A 220 -31.40 14.41 -8.01
N GLY A 221 -31.57 13.17 -7.51
CA GLY A 221 -31.71 11.96 -8.33
C GLY A 221 -30.41 11.15 -8.54
N MET A 222 -29.31 11.48 -7.84
CA MET A 222 -28.05 10.74 -7.97
C MET A 222 -28.13 9.38 -7.28
N SER A 223 -27.86 8.31 -8.02
CA SER A 223 -27.90 6.92 -7.52
C SER A 223 -26.53 6.34 -7.17
N ALA A 224 -25.47 6.78 -7.86
CA ALA A 224 -24.11 6.32 -7.63
C ALA A 224 -23.45 6.99 -6.41
N ALA A 225 -22.52 6.29 -5.75
CA ALA A 225 -21.68 6.89 -4.72
C ALA A 225 -20.68 7.86 -5.37
N PRO A 226 -20.56 9.11 -4.88
CA PRO A 226 -19.68 10.10 -5.49
C PRO A 226 -18.22 9.89 -5.08
N ASP A 227 -17.29 10.13 -6.01
CA ASP A 227 -15.85 10.18 -5.73
C ASP A 227 -15.46 11.58 -5.23
N CYS A 228 -15.75 11.85 -3.96
CA CYS A 228 -15.43 13.11 -3.30
C CYS A 228 -14.11 13.03 -2.54
N ARG A 229 -13.19 13.97 -2.81
CA ARG A 229 -11.93 14.07 -2.07
C ARG A 229 -12.10 14.83 -0.76
N LEU A 230 -11.63 14.24 0.33
CA LEU A 230 -11.55 14.89 1.64
C LEU A 230 -10.21 15.61 1.80
N GLY A 231 -10.22 16.91 2.07
CA GLY A 231 -8.99 17.71 2.14
C GLY A 231 -9.12 19.07 2.82
N LEU A 232 -7.99 19.71 3.09
CA LEU A 232 -7.91 21.08 3.60
C LEU A 232 -8.01 22.09 2.44
N GLY A 233 -8.26 23.37 2.72
CA GLY A 233 -8.35 24.42 1.69
C GLY A 233 -9.76 24.96 1.43
N VAL A 234 -10.74 24.60 2.27
CA VAL A 234 -12.11 25.07 2.12
C VAL A 234 -12.19 26.60 2.27
N PRO A 235 -12.87 27.32 1.35
CA PRO A 235 -12.95 28.78 1.38
C PRO A 235 -13.85 29.31 2.51
N SER A 236 -14.80 28.49 2.98
CA SER A 236 -15.76 28.85 4.01
C SER A 236 -16.25 27.64 4.78
N ARG A 237 -16.51 27.79 6.09
CA ARG A 237 -17.19 26.77 6.91
C ARG A 237 -18.62 26.45 6.44
N GLN A 238 -19.18 27.28 5.57
CA GLN A 238 -20.52 27.10 5.01
C GLN A 238 -20.50 26.40 3.64
N TRP A 239 -19.35 25.89 3.19
CA TRP A 239 -19.19 25.20 1.90
C TRP A 239 -20.24 24.12 1.65
N SER A 240 -20.42 23.18 2.59
CA SER A 240 -21.39 22.09 2.41
C SER A 240 -22.83 22.56 2.32
N ARG A 241 -23.18 23.62 3.06
CA ARG A 241 -24.51 24.25 3.00
C ARG A 241 -24.72 24.96 1.66
N ALA A 242 -23.75 25.74 1.19
CA ALA A 242 -23.82 26.44 -0.09
C ALA A 242 -23.92 25.44 -1.25
N ALA A 243 -23.08 24.41 -1.25
CA ALA A 243 -23.12 23.33 -2.24
C ALA A 243 -24.47 22.58 -2.23
N ALA A 244 -24.99 22.21 -1.06
CA ALA A 244 -26.28 21.54 -0.95
C ALA A 244 -27.44 22.41 -1.45
N LEU A 245 -27.46 23.71 -1.10
CA LEU A 245 -28.47 24.65 -1.58
C LEU A 245 -28.41 24.82 -3.11
N SER A 246 -27.21 24.98 -3.67
CA SER A 246 -26.99 25.10 -5.11
C SER A 246 -27.43 23.85 -5.87
N ILE A 247 -27.18 22.66 -5.33
CA ILE A 247 -27.64 21.39 -5.92
C ILE A 247 -29.17 21.28 -5.87
N ASP A 248 -29.80 21.65 -4.75
CA ASP A 248 -31.26 21.66 -4.62
C ASP A 248 -31.88 22.62 -5.64
N LYS A 249 -31.31 23.82 -5.82
CA LYS A 249 -31.78 24.83 -6.78
C LYS A 249 -31.56 24.40 -8.23
N LEU A 250 -30.45 23.76 -8.54
CA LEU A 250 -30.25 23.15 -9.86
C LEU A 250 -31.30 22.05 -10.14
N SER A 251 -31.69 21.26 -9.12
CA SER A 251 -32.74 20.26 -9.26
C SER A 251 -34.12 20.86 -9.53
N GLU A 252 -34.41 22.09 -9.07
CA GLU A 252 -35.65 22.80 -9.40
C GLU A 252 -35.69 23.28 -10.86
N LEU A 253 -34.54 23.54 -11.48
CA LEU A 253 -34.45 23.87 -12.90
C LEU A 253 -34.69 22.64 -13.80
N GLY A 254 -34.49 21.44 -13.27
CA GLY A 254 -34.70 20.17 -13.98
C GLY A 254 -33.54 19.76 -14.90
N GLY A 255 -32.48 20.56 -14.99
CA GLY A 255 -31.32 20.30 -15.84
C GLY A 255 -30.29 21.42 -15.77
N GLY A 256 -29.03 21.09 -16.05
CA GLY A 256 -27.92 22.02 -16.11
C GLY A 256 -26.72 21.62 -15.24
N THR A 257 -25.88 22.59 -14.92
CA THR A 257 -24.64 22.41 -14.15
C THR A 257 -24.49 23.48 -13.09
N VAL A 258 -24.01 23.10 -11.90
CA VAL A 258 -23.45 24.05 -10.93
C VAL A 258 -22.00 23.72 -10.65
N THR A 259 -21.14 24.73 -10.73
CA THR A 259 -19.69 24.64 -10.51
C THR A 259 -19.28 25.59 -9.40
N PHE A 260 -18.42 25.11 -8.51
CA PHE A 260 -17.75 25.85 -7.46
C PHE A 260 -16.25 25.78 -7.73
N ALA A 261 -15.59 26.93 -7.68
CA ALA A 261 -14.15 27.06 -7.62
C ALA A 261 -13.83 28.04 -6.49
N ASP A 262 -13.42 27.51 -5.34
CA ASP A 262 -13.27 28.30 -4.11
C ASP A 262 -14.57 29.07 -3.76
N ALA A 263 -14.54 30.39 -3.71
CA ALA A 263 -15.71 31.20 -3.38
C ALA A 263 -16.63 31.47 -4.57
N ASP A 264 -16.21 31.15 -5.79
CA ASP A 264 -16.94 31.46 -7.01
C ASP A 264 -17.85 30.30 -7.39
N ILE A 265 -19.11 30.62 -7.71
CA ILE A 265 -20.16 29.69 -8.09
C ILE A 265 -20.66 30.06 -9.48
N THR A 266 -20.68 29.11 -10.40
CA THR A 266 -21.29 29.27 -11.72
C THR A 266 -22.46 28.31 -11.86
N LEU A 267 -23.67 28.85 -12.08
CA LEU A 267 -24.87 28.09 -12.41
C LEU A 267 -25.20 28.22 -13.90
N VAL A 268 -25.25 27.11 -14.61
CA VAL A 268 -25.60 27.05 -16.03
C VAL A 268 -26.87 26.23 -16.17
N ALA A 269 -27.96 26.84 -16.64
CA ALA A 269 -29.20 26.12 -16.91
C ALA A 269 -29.16 25.43 -18.27
N ASP A 270 -30.00 24.41 -18.45
CA ASP A 270 -30.14 23.75 -19.76
C ASP A 270 -30.76 24.68 -20.80
N GLU A 271 -30.44 24.39 -22.07
CA GLU A 271 -31.03 25.09 -23.22
C GLU A 271 -32.56 24.97 -23.20
N GLY A 272 -33.26 26.09 -23.42
CA GLY A 272 -34.73 26.13 -23.44
C GLY A 272 -35.39 26.17 -22.06
N THR A 273 -34.63 26.32 -20.97
CA THR A 273 -35.18 26.58 -19.63
C THR A 273 -36.04 27.85 -19.66
N ASP A 274 -37.23 27.80 -19.03
CA ASP A 274 -38.13 28.95 -18.95
C ASP A 274 -37.48 30.11 -18.19
N GLN A 275 -37.51 31.32 -18.77
CA GLN A 275 -36.86 32.50 -18.20
C GLN A 275 -37.40 32.86 -16.81
N SER A 276 -38.72 32.74 -16.60
CA SER A 276 -39.33 33.10 -15.31
C SER A 276 -39.00 32.11 -14.20
N LEU A 277 -38.88 30.82 -14.57
CA LEU A 277 -38.38 29.78 -13.69
C LEU A 277 -36.91 30.04 -13.33
N PHE A 278 -36.08 30.36 -14.32
CA PHE A 278 -34.67 30.66 -14.14
C PHE A 278 -34.47 31.86 -13.20
N ASP A 279 -35.12 33.00 -13.48
CA ASP A 279 -35.00 34.23 -12.68
C ASP A 279 -35.43 34.00 -11.21
N ARG A 280 -36.49 33.21 -10.98
CA ARG A 280 -36.95 32.87 -9.62
C ARG A 280 -35.92 32.02 -8.89
N VAL A 281 -35.42 30.95 -9.51
CA VAL A 281 -34.45 30.05 -8.89
C VAL A 281 -33.15 30.78 -8.58
N VAL A 282 -32.67 31.62 -9.51
CA VAL A 282 -31.48 32.45 -9.31
C VAL A 282 -31.67 33.40 -8.13
N GLY A 283 -32.79 34.14 -8.07
CA GLY A 283 -33.04 35.07 -6.96
C GLY A 283 -33.15 34.38 -5.59
N GLU A 284 -33.76 33.20 -5.53
CA GLU A 284 -33.80 32.38 -4.32
C GLU A 284 -32.42 31.84 -3.92
N LEU A 285 -31.58 31.46 -4.90
CA LEU A 285 -30.21 31.01 -4.67
C LEU A 285 -29.33 32.16 -4.18
N GLU A 286 -29.34 33.32 -4.84
CA GLU A 286 -28.60 34.52 -4.43
C GLU A 286 -28.94 34.94 -3.00
N THR A 287 -30.23 34.93 -2.65
CA THR A 287 -30.69 35.30 -1.29
C THR A 287 -30.28 34.26 -0.24
N GLY A 288 -30.23 32.98 -0.63
CA GLY A 288 -29.89 31.89 0.28
C GLY A 288 -28.40 31.64 0.47
N LEU A 289 -27.56 32.12 -0.45
CA LEU A 289 -26.11 31.94 -0.41
C LEU A 289 -25.45 32.86 0.65
N PRO A 290 -24.43 32.37 1.37
CA PRO A 290 -23.65 33.21 2.29
C PRO A 290 -22.86 34.28 1.54
N GLU A 291 -22.67 35.46 2.14
CA GLU A 291 -22.00 36.63 1.53
C GLU A 291 -20.58 36.37 0.97
N VAL A 292 -19.90 35.32 1.46
CA VAL A 292 -18.55 34.96 1.00
C VAL A 292 -18.54 34.36 -0.41
N PHE A 293 -19.68 33.87 -0.92
CA PHE A 293 -19.75 33.26 -2.24
C PHE A 293 -20.25 34.24 -3.30
N ALA A 294 -19.59 34.25 -4.46
CA ALA A 294 -20.00 35.02 -5.62
C ALA A 294 -20.74 34.10 -6.61
N LEU A 295 -21.97 34.44 -6.99
CA LEU A 295 -22.75 33.66 -7.95
C LEU A 295 -22.74 34.33 -9.32
N GLU A 296 -22.33 33.57 -10.34
CA GLU A 296 -22.53 33.86 -11.74
C GLU A 296 -23.55 32.89 -12.34
N THR A 297 -24.41 33.40 -13.22
CA THR A 297 -25.49 32.60 -13.80
C THR A 297 -25.53 32.72 -15.32
N VAL A 298 -25.73 31.61 -16.02
CA VAL A 298 -25.76 31.55 -17.48
C VAL A 298 -27.01 30.80 -17.93
N LEU A 299 -27.80 31.45 -18.77
CA LEU A 299 -28.86 30.82 -19.57
C LEU A 299 -28.43 30.87 -21.06
N PRO A 300 -28.03 29.74 -21.65
CA PRO A 300 -27.55 29.70 -23.04
C PRO A 300 -28.62 30.14 -24.05
N VAL A 301 -28.21 30.88 -25.08
CA VAL A 301 -29.07 31.31 -26.21
C VAL A 301 -28.63 30.56 -27.48
N ILE A 302 -29.59 30.13 -28.31
CA ILE A 302 -29.31 29.40 -29.56
C ILE A 302 -28.49 30.29 -30.52
N PRO A 303 -27.27 29.91 -30.91
CA PRO A 303 -26.48 30.66 -31.88
C PRO A 303 -27.00 30.46 -33.31
N ASP A 304 -26.98 31.52 -34.10
CA ASP A 304 -27.30 31.48 -35.53
C ASP A 304 -26.14 30.87 -36.33
N ALA A 305 -26.36 29.72 -36.95
CA ALA A 305 -25.32 28.93 -37.60
C ALA A 305 -25.07 29.40 -39.03
N SER A 306 -24.07 30.26 -39.23
CA SER A 306 -23.56 30.58 -40.59
C SER A 306 -22.06 30.34 -40.80
N GLN A 307 -21.21 30.24 -39.77
CA GLN A 307 -19.89 29.61 -39.85
C GLN A 307 -19.54 29.06 -38.47
N GLY A 308 -19.22 27.77 -38.38
CA GLY A 308 -18.87 27.13 -37.11
C GLY A 308 -17.77 27.93 -36.39
N PRO A 309 -17.86 28.08 -35.06
CA PRO A 309 -16.91 28.87 -34.29
C PRO A 309 -15.48 28.35 -34.50
N PRO A 310 -14.45 29.20 -34.35
CA PRO A 310 -13.08 28.74 -34.44
C PRO A 310 -12.83 27.65 -33.39
N GLU A 311 -12.32 26.49 -33.82
CA GLU A 311 -12.06 25.37 -32.92
C GLU A 311 -10.60 24.90 -32.99
N PHE A 312 -10.13 24.35 -31.87
CA PHE A 312 -8.89 23.59 -31.75
C PHE A 312 -9.22 22.19 -31.22
N ILE A 313 -8.64 21.16 -31.82
CA ILE A 313 -8.87 19.76 -31.44
C ILE A 313 -7.52 19.08 -31.22
N ALA A 314 -7.36 18.47 -30.04
CA ALA A 314 -6.26 17.59 -29.72
C ALA A 314 -6.80 16.16 -29.53
N THR A 315 -6.25 15.18 -30.24
CA THR A 315 -6.69 13.78 -30.19
C THR A 315 -5.52 12.90 -29.81
N LEU A 316 -5.75 11.92 -28.93
CA LEU A 316 -4.81 10.86 -28.54
C LEU A 316 -5.43 9.51 -28.90
N SER A 317 -4.76 8.76 -29.78
CA SER A 317 -5.20 7.42 -30.17
C SER A 317 -4.83 6.37 -29.10
N PRO A 318 -5.50 5.20 -29.07
CA PRO A 318 -5.12 4.08 -28.21
C PRO A 318 -3.68 3.59 -28.39
N GLU A 319 -3.11 3.78 -29.58
CA GLU A 319 -1.73 3.44 -29.92
C GLU A 319 -0.71 4.48 -29.44
N GLY A 320 -1.16 5.59 -28.86
CA GLY A 320 -0.30 6.66 -28.33
C GLY A 320 -0.04 7.82 -29.29
N GLN A 321 -0.65 7.82 -30.49
CA GLN A 321 -0.44 8.88 -31.47
C GLN A 321 -1.27 10.11 -31.12
N VAL A 322 -0.63 11.28 -31.15
CA VAL A 322 -1.24 12.57 -30.86
C VAL A 322 -1.38 13.41 -32.12
N GLN A 323 -2.57 13.98 -32.31
CA GLN A 323 -2.85 14.87 -33.42
C GLN A 323 -3.43 16.20 -32.93
N LEU A 324 -2.78 17.30 -33.30
CA LEU A 324 -3.22 18.66 -33.00
C LEU A 324 -3.74 19.32 -34.29
N ARG A 325 -5.02 19.71 -34.32
CA ARG A 325 -5.70 20.30 -35.48
C ARG A 325 -6.48 21.55 -35.07
N GLY A 326 -6.88 22.35 -36.06
CA GLY A 326 -7.72 23.52 -35.85
C GLY A 326 -6.94 24.84 -35.88
N ARG A 327 -7.51 25.91 -35.29
CA ARG A 327 -6.95 27.26 -35.38
C ARG A 327 -6.13 27.63 -34.14
N VAL A 328 -5.08 28.41 -34.34
CA VAL A 328 -4.23 28.99 -33.27
C VAL A 328 -3.98 30.47 -33.55
N ASN A 329 -3.85 31.29 -32.50
CA ASN A 329 -3.81 32.75 -32.66
C ASN A 329 -2.47 33.32 -33.15
N SER A 330 -1.40 32.53 -33.18
CA SER A 330 -0.08 32.96 -33.64
C SER A 330 0.82 31.77 -33.98
N LYS A 331 1.90 32.05 -34.72
CA LYS A 331 2.98 31.07 -34.97
C LYS A 331 3.65 30.62 -33.68
N LEU A 332 3.91 31.55 -32.75
CA LEU A 332 4.52 31.23 -31.46
C LEU A 332 3.71 30.20 -30.69
N VAL A 333 2.38 30.34 -30.67
CA VAL A 333 1.48 29.40 -29.98
C VAL A 333 1.46 28.04 -30.67
N ARG A 334 1.52 27.99 -32.01
CA ARG A 334 1.68 26.72 -32.74
C ARG A 334 2.95 25.99 -32.31
N ASP A 335 4.08 26.69 -32.34
CA ASP A 335 5.40 26.11 -32.07
C ASP A 335 5.51 25.69 -30.59
N THR A 336 4.89 26.45 -29.69
CA THR A 336 4.80 26.12 -28.25
C THR A 336 3.92 24.89 -28.02
N ALA A 337 2.74 24.83 -28.63
CA ALA A 337 1.83 23.69 -28.53
C ALA A 337 2.48 22.40 -29.07
N ASP A 338 3.17 22.48 -30.21
CA ASP A 338 3.91 21.35 -30.78
C ASP A 338 5.03 20.87 -29.84
N SER A 339 5.85 21.80 -29.34
CA SER A 339 6.95 21.47 -28.41
C SER A 339 6.43 20.89 -27.10
N TYR A 340 5.34 21.44 -26.57
CA TYR A 340 4.71 20.99 -25.34
C TYR A 340 4.12 19.59 -25.48
N ALA A 341 3.41 19.32 -26.58
CA ALA A 341 2.91 17.99 -26.88
C ALA A 341 4.05 16.98 -27.05
N LYS A 342 5.12 17.33 -27.78
CA LYS A 342 6.29 16.44 -27.95
C LYS A 342 6.99 16.12 -26.63
N ALA A 343 7.05 17.08 -25.71
CA ALA A 343 7.62 16.86 -24.39
C ALA A 343 6.76 15.91 -23.54
N ARG A 344 5.43 15.95 -23.69
CA ARG A 344 4.49 15.11 -22.92
C ARG A 344 4.30 13.71 -23.50
N PHE A 345 4.25 13.58 -24.84
CA PHE A 345 3.86 12.35 -25.52
C PHE A 345 4.98 11.70 -26.34
N GLY A 346 6.13 12.35 -26.47
CA GLY A 346 7.25 11.88 -27.29
C GLY A 346 7.23 12.46 -28.70
N SER A 347 8.41 12.77 -29.25
CA SER A 347 8.53 13.51 -30.51
C SER A 347 8.09 12.75 -31.76
N GLY A 348 8.14 11.40 -31.72
CA GLY A 348 7.75 10.53 -32.84
C GLY A 348 6.24 10.35 -32.99
N GLU A 349 5.49 10.64 -31.93
CA GLU A 349 4.06 10.33 -31.84
C GLU A 349 3.16 11.55 -32.10
N VAL A 350 3.72 12.75 -32.22
CA VAL A 350 2.95 14.01 -32.32
C VAL A 350 2.93 14.54 -33.75
N TYR A 351 1.73 14.74 -34.28
CA TYR A 351 1.47 15.39 -35.55
C TYR A 351 0.66 16.69 -35.40
N THR A 352 1.29 17.82 -35.74
CA THR A 352 0.67 19.14 -35.65
C THR A 352 0.26 19.66 -37.03
N ALA A 353 -1.04 19.88 -37.22
CA ALA A 353 -1.66 20.41 -38.43
C ALA A 353 -2.64 21.56 -38.11
N SER A 354 -2.19 22.55 -37.34
CA SER A 354 -2.99 23.74 -37.03
C SER A 354 -2.80 24.88 -38.04
N ARG A 355 -3.81 25.75 -38.19
CA ARG A 355 -3.80 26.96 -39.02
C ARG A 355 -3.73 28.20 -38.14
N ILE A 356 -3.00 29.24 -38.56
CA ILE A 356 -2.94 30.51 -37.82
C ILE A 356 -4.16 31.35 -38.19
N ASP A 357 -4.82 31.89 -37.17
CA ASP A 357 -5.93 32.83 -37.27
C ASP A 357 -5.74 33.92 -36.21
N GLU A 358 -5.20 35.07 -36.60
CA GLU A 358 -4.85 36.17 -35.70
C GLU A 358 -6.07 36.90 -35.12
N SER A 359 -7.28 36.61 -35.64
CA SER A 359 -8.53 37.19 -35.12
C SER A 359 -9.00 36.56 -33.80
N LEU A 360 -8.35 35.48 -33.38
CA LEU A 360 -8.70 34.74 -32.17
C LEU A 360 -8.38 35.52 -30.88
N PRO A 361 -9.16 35.31 -29.81
CA PRO A 361 -8.91 35.93 -28.51
C PRO A 361 -7.49 35.71 -27.96
N ARG A 362 -7.04 36.61 -27.07
CA ARG A 362 -5.70 36.55 -26.47
C ARG A 362 -5.53 35.35 -25.54
N ASP A 363 -6.58 34.91 -24.86
CA ASP A 363 -6.63 33.74 -23.99
C ASP A 363 -6.63 32.40 -24.76
N TRP A 364 -6.72 32.44 -26.09
CA TRP A 364 -6.71 31.22 -26.94
C TRP A 364 -5.45 30.37 -26.75
N SER A 365 -4.30 30.99 -26.45
CA SER A 365 -3.06 30.26 -26.15
C SER A 365 -3.20 29.38 -24.91
N VAL A 366 -3.82 29.90 -23.84
CA VAL A 366 -4.04 29.19 -22.59
C VAL A 366 -4.99 28.01 -22.81
N ARG A 367 -6.06 28.24 -23.57
CA ARG A 367 -7.02 27.21 -24.02
C ARG A 367 -6.36 26.05 -24.75
N VAL A 368 -5.50 26.35 -25.73
CA VAL A 368 -4.77 25.34 -26.51
C VAL A 368 -3.84 24.52 -25.61
N LEU A 369 -3.08 25.18 -24.72
CA LEU A 369 -2.15 24.47 -23.83
C LEU A 369 -2.88 23.64 -22.77
N ALA A 370 -3.98 24.15 -22.22
CA ALA A 370 -4.83 23.42 -21.28
C ALA A 370 -5.45 22.18 -21.93
N ALA A 371 -5.80 22.24 -23.22
CA ALA A 371 -6.30 21.08 -23.96
C ALA A 371 -5.25 19.97 -24.10
N ILE A 372 -4.00 20.34 -24.41
CA ILE A 372 -2.89 19.39 -24.53
C ILE A 372 -2.56 18.78 -23.16
N GLU A 373 -2.57 19.59 -22.10
CA GLU A 373 -2.35 19.11 -20.74
C GLU A 373 -3.47 18.15 -20.30
N THR A 374 -4.72 18.49 -20.55
CA THR A 374 -5.88 17.63 -20.28
C THR A 374 -5.77 16.30 -21.03
N LEU A 375 -5.38 16.34 -22.30
CA LEU A 375 -5.19 15.13 -23.11
C LEU A 375 -4.14 14.19 -22.49
N SER A 376 -3.12 14.74 -21.82
CA SER A 376 -2.06 13.94 -21.18
C SER A 376 -2.51 13.17 -19.94
N MET A 377 -3.72 13.44 -19.45
CA MET A 377 -4.35 12.75 -18.33
C MET A 377 -5.23 11.56 -18.79
N LEU A 378 -5.35 11.37 -20.10
CA LEU A 378 -6.12 10.31 -20.74
C LEU A 378 -5.18 9.25 -21.33
N LYS A 379 -5.69 8.03 -21.51
CA LYS A 379 -5.02 6.97 -22.27
C LYS A 379 -5.35 7.04 -23.75
N ASN A 380 -6.58 7.41 -24.07
CA ASN A 380 -7.06 7.71 -25.41
C ASN A 380 -8.25 8.68 -25.30
N GLY A 381 -8.45 9.52 -26.30
CA GLY A 381 -9.51 10.51 -26.25
C GLY A 381 -9.30 11.71 -27.15
N SER A 382 -10.13 12.73 -26.96
CA SER A 382 -10.00 14.01 -27.62
C SER A 382 -10.41 15.16 -26.71
N VAL A 383 -9.80 16.31 -26.95
CA VAL A 383 -10.16 17.59 -26.33
C VAL A 383 -10.45 18.57 -27.44
N THR A 384 -11.68 19.08 -27.47
CA THR A 384 -12.12 20.14 -28.39
C THR A 384 -12.30 21.43 -27.61
N VAL A 385 -11.72 22.53 -28.11
CA VAL A 385 -11.88 23.86 -27.53
C VAL A 385 -12.45 24.81 -28.56
N THR A 386 -13.50 25.53 -28.18
CA THR A 386 -14.08 26.68 -28.87
C THR A 386 -13.98 27.91 -27.94
N PRO A 387 -14.36 29.12 -28.40
CA PRO A 387 -14.35 30.30 -27.54
C PRO A 387 -15.28 30.15 -26.33
N GLU A 388 -16.38 29.40 -26.48
CA GLU A 388 -17.43 29.29 -25.47
C GLU A 388 -17.39 27.96 -24.71
N LYS A 389 -16.88 26.90 -25.34
CA LYS A 389 -16.97 25.52 -24.82
C LYS A 389 -15.64 24.78 -24.83
N VAL A 390 -15.41 23.95 -23.82
CA VAL A 390 -14.39 22.89 -23.85
C VAL A 390 -15.07 21.54 -23.69
N ARG A 391 -14.81 20.62 -24.60
CA ARG A 391 -15.30 19.24 -24.55
C ARG A 391 -14.12 18.27 -24.44
N VAL A 392 -14.17 17.39 -23.45
CA VAL A 392 -13.20 16.33 -23.20
C VAL A 392 -13.92 15.00 -23.31
N PHE A 393 -13.39 14.10 -24.12
CA PHE A 393 -13.90 12.75 -24.27
C PHE A 393 -12.75 11.75 -24.18
N GLY A 394 -12.89 10.64 -23.46
CA GLY A 394 -11.87 9.60 -23.50
C GLY A 394 -11.92 8.58 -22.37
N ASP A 395 -10.90 7.72 -22.37
CA ASP A 395 -10.70 6.71 -21.34
C ASP A 395 -9.47 7.02 -20.49
N THR A 396 -9.53 6.64 -19.22
CA THR A 396 -8.41 6.80 -18.29
C THR A 396 -8.24 5.57 -17.41
N GLY A 397 -7.00 5.34 -16.99
CA GLY A 397 -6.64 4.38 -15.94
C GLY A 397 -6.60 4.99 -14.54
N VAL A 398 -6.83 6.30 -14.41
CA VAL A 398 -6.75 6.97 -13.10
C VAL A 398 -8.18 7.23 -12.62
N PRO A 399 -8.64 6.64 -11.50
CA PRO A 399 -10.01 6.83 -11.01
C PRO A 399 -10.40 8.31 -10.85
N SER A 400 -9.45 9.12 -10.38
CA SER A 400 -9.67 10.54 -10.14
C SER A 400 -9.49 11.44 -11.36
N ALA A 401 -9.17 10.92 -12.55
CA ALA A 401 -8.78 11.77 -13.68
C ALA A 401 -9.86 12.78 -14.04
N LYS A 402 -11.14 12.39 -13.95
CA LYS A 402 -12.27 13.28 -14.25
C LYS A 402 -12.29 14.52 -13.35
N SER A 403 -12.07 14.33 -12.04
CA SER A 403 -12.02 15.43 -11.07
C SER A 403 -10.74 16.25 -11.20
N ASP A 404 -9.60 15.59 -11.50
CA ASP A 404 -8.32 16.25 -11.74
C ASP A 404 -8.36 17.12 -13.02
N ILE A 405 -8.95 16.62 -14.12
CA ILE A 405 -9.16 17.36 -15.37
C ILE A 405 -10.07 18.56 -15.14
N THR A 406 -11.17 18.37 -14.41
CA THR A 406 -12.11 19.45 -14.08
C THR A 406 -11.38 20.58 -13.35
N ARG A 407 -10.59 20.26 -12.31
CA ARG A 407 -9.83 21.25 -11.54
C ARG A 407 -8.79 21.97 -12.41
N LEU A 408 -8.04 21.24 -13.24
CA LEU A 408 -7.07 21.81 -14.17
C LEU A 408 -7.72 22.83 -15.11
N LEU A 409 -8.84 22.47 -15.74
CA LEU A 409 -9.53 23.35 -16.68
C LEU A 409 -10.08 24.60 -16.00
N LEU A 410 -10.63 24.47 -14.79
CA LEU A 410 -11.08 25.62 -14.01
C LEU A 410 -9.92 26.54 -13.60
N GLU A 411 -8.80 25.99 -13.16
CA GLU A 411 -7.60 26.77 -12.79
C GLU A 411 -7.02 27.53 -14.00
N LYS A 412 -6.93 26.88 -15.17
CA LYS A 412 -6.32 27.48 -16.37
C LYS A 412 -7.25 28.42 -17.10
N LEU A 413 -8.56 28.12 -17.13
CA LEU A 413 -9.51 28.80 -18.02
C LEU A 413 -10.54 29.66 -17.28
N GLY A 414 -10.60 29.61 -15.94
CA GLY A 414 -11.57 30.34 -15.14
C GLY A 414 -13.02 30.01 -15.54
N ASP A 415 -13.78 31.07 -15.84
CA ASP A 415 -15.22 31.07 -16.20
C ASP A 415 -15.53 30.47 -17.58
N SER A 416 -14.89 29.36 -17.97
CA SER A 416 -15.32 28.64 -19.18
C SER A 416 -16.75 28.14 -18.98
N LYS A 417 -17.70 28.92 -19.52
CA LYS A 417 -19.15 28.84 -19.28
C LYS A 417 -19.77 27.50 -19.66
N ASP A 418 -19.11 26.74 -20.53
CA ASP A 418 -19.55 25.40 -20.92
C ASP A 418 -18.35 24.43 -20.96
N LEU A 419 -18.25 23.57 -19.94
CA LEU A 419 -17.32 22.44 -19.94
C LEU A 419 -18.15 21.15 -20.09
N SER A 420 -17.70 20.22 -20.93
CA SER A 420 -18.33 18.91 -21.10
C SER A 420 -17.24 17.84 -20.97
N ILE A 421 -17.29 17.05 -19.90
CA ILE A 421 -16.24 16.07 -19.58
C ILE A 421 -16.84 14.66 -19.54
N GLU A 422 -16.62 13.91 -20.60
CA GLU A 422 -17.05 12.53 -20.81
C GLU A 422 -15.85 11.58 -20.73
N VAL A 423 -15.32 11.42 -19.51
CA VAL A 423 -14.15 10.58 -19.24
C VAL A 423 -14.56 9.32 -18.48
N THR A 424 -14.17 8.16 -18.99
CA THR A 424 -14.50 6.85 -18.41
C THR A 424 -13.28 6.20 -17.78
N TYR A 425 -13.38 5.82 -16.50
CA TYR A 425 -12.35 5.01 -15.84
C TYR A 425 -12.44 3.55 -16.26
N LYS A 426 -11.31 2.97 -16.69
CA LYS A 426 -11.18 1.54 -17.01
C LYS A 426 -10.11 0.92 -16.13
N LYS A 427 -10.50 -0.01 -15.24
CA LYS A 427 -9.58 -0.72 -14.33
C LYS A 427 -8.37 -1.36 -15.03
N LYS A 428 -8.56 -1.91 -16.24
CA LYS A 428 -7.47 -2.50 -17.04
C LYS A 428 -6.37 -1.49 -17.43
N LEU A 429 -6.69 -0.20 -17.44
CA LEU A 429 -5.76 0.87 -17.77
C LEU A 429 -5.06 1.43 -16.52
N ASP A 430 -5.46 1.00 -15.31
CA ASP A 430 -4.88 1.44 -14.04
C ASP A 430 -3.44 0.94 -13.92
N PRO A 431 -2.45 1.84 -13.71
CA PRO A 431 -1.05 1.45 -13.65
C PRO A 431 -0.69 0.58 -12.44
N VAL A 432 -1.53 0.55 -11.40
CA VAL A 432 -1.32 -0.23 -10.17
C VAL A 432 -2.26 -1.44 -10.12
N LEU A 433 -3.55 -1.25 -10.42
CA LEU A 433 -4.58 -2.30 -10.35
C LEU A 433 -4.79 -3.06 -11.68
N GLY A 434 -4.08 -2.67 -12.74
CA GLY A 434 -4.05 -3.36 -14.03
C GLY A 434 -2.99 -4.45 -14.14
N LEU A 435 -2.19 -4.68 -13.09
CA LEU A 435 -1.25 -5.80 -13.03
C LEU A 435 -2.00 -7.11 -12.71
N PRO A 436 -1.68 -8.23 -13.36
CA PRO A 436 -2.28 -9.53 -13.05
C PRO A 436 -1.93 -9.98 -11.62
N THR A 437 -2.85 -10.68 -10.98
CA THR A 437 -2.60 -11.42 -9.73
C THR A 437 -1.69 -12.64 -9.95
N ALA A 438 -1.17 -13.24 -8.88
CA ALA A 438 -0.30 -14.42 -8.98
C ALA A 438 -0.99 -15.62 -9.66
N ASP A 439 -2.27 -15.88 -9.33
CA ASP A 439 -3.06 -16.93 -9.98
C ASP A 439 -3.37 -16.61 -11.46
N GLU A 440 -3.69 -15.35 -11.79
CA GLU A 440 -3.91 -14.93 -13.19
C GLU A 440 -2.62 -15.05 -14.02
N CYS A 441 -1.46 -14.77 -13.42
CA CYS A 441 -0.16 -14.98 -14.04
C CYS A 441 0.12 -16.45 -14.36
N GLU A 442 -0.17 -17.36 -13.41
CA GLU A 442 -0.05 -18.80 -13.65
C GLU A 442 -0.94 -19.24 -14.81
N VAL A 443 -2.22 -18.84 -14.80
CA VAL A 443 -3.18 -19.18 -15.88
C VAL A 443 -2.69 -18.69 -17.24
N GLN A 444 -2.25 -17.43 -17.35
CA GLN A 444 -1.77 -16.86 -18.62
C GLN A 444 -0.53 -17.59 -19.16
N VAL A 445 0.41 -17.94 -18.27
CA VAL A 445 1.64 -18.68 -18.61
C VAL A 445 1.32 -20.13 -19.03
N THR A 446 0.32 -20.75 -18.42
CA THR A 446 -0.18 -22.08 -18.80
C THR A 446 -0.94 -22.05 -20.13
N GLU A 447 -1.68 -20.98 -20.41
CA GLU A 447 -2.41 -20.80 -21.67
C GLU A 447 -1.45 -20.69 -22.86
N ILE A 448 -0.37 -19.92 -22.71
CA ILE A 448 0.69 -19.83 -23.74
C ILE A 448 1.30 -21.22 -24.03
N GLN A 449 1.61 -21.99 -22.99
CA GLN A 449 2.19 -23.34 -23.13
C GLN A 449 1.21 -24.35 -23.74
N SER A 450 -0.08 -24.21 -23.44
CA SER A 450 -1.12 -25.08 -24.00
C SER A 450 -1.28 -24.85 -25.51
N GLY A 451 -1.06 -23.63 -25.99
CA GLY A 451 -1.07 -23.30 -27.41
C GLY A 451 0.24 -23.61 -28.15
N ARG A 452 1.40 -23.49 -27.48
CA ARG A 452 2.73 -23.73 -28.07
C ARG A 452 3.68 -24.36 -27.04
N LYS A 453 4.26 -25.52 -27.38
CA LYS A 453 5.19 -26.25 -26.50
C LYS A 453 6.61 -25.67 -26.56
N ILE A 454 7.30 -25.66 -25.41
CA ILE A 454 8.74 -25.41 -25.34
C ILE A 454 9.49 -26.69 -25.75
N THR A 455 10.24 -26.62 -26.84
CA THR A 455 10.96 -27.75 -27.45
C THR A 455 12.48 -27.63 -27.28
N PHE A 456 13.18 -28.76 -27.36
CA PHE A 456 14.62 -28.86 -27.16
C PHE A 456 15.28 -29.69 -28.26
N GLU A 457 16.56 -29.44 -28.54
CA GLU A 457 17.33 -30.29 -29.47
C GLU A 457 17.43 -31.73 -28.92
N PRO A 458 17.44 -32.76 -29.78
CA PRO A 458 17.42 -34.16 -29.35
C PRO A 458 18.51 -34.52 -28.33
N GLY A 459 18.11 -35.12 -27.21
CA GLY A 459 19.03 -35.56 -26.16
C GLY A 459 19.76 -34.44 -25.41
N SER A 460 19.34 -33.17 -25.57
CA SER A 460 20.00 -32.03 -24.95
C SER A 460 19.03 -31.17 -24.13
N GLY A 461 19.61 -30.24 -23.37
CA GLY A 461 18.91 -29.12 -22.73
C GLY A 461 18.92 -27.83 -23.54
N ASN A 462 19.39 -27.85 -24.79
CA ASN A 462 19.40 -26.67 -25.66
C ASN A 462 18.00 -26.41 -26.19
N LEU A 463 17.54 -25.16 -26.06
CA LEU A 463 16.24 -24.73 -26.57
C LEU A 463 16.26 -24.65 -28.10
N ASP A 464 15.20 -25.13 -28.74
CA ASP A 464 15.01 -24.95 -30.17
C ASP A 464 14.70 -23.49 -30.51
N ALA A 465 15.04 -23.03 -31.71
CA ALA A 465 14.75 -21.67 -32.15
C ALA A 465 13.25 -21.32 -32.09
N SER A 466 12.37 -22.30 -32.28
CA SER A 466 10.91 -22.12 -32.14
C SER A 466 10.47 -21.78 -30.72
N ALA A 467 11.24 -22.16 -29.70
CA ALA A 467 10.96 -21.85 -28.30
C ALA A 467 11.21 -20.38 -27.95
N GLU A 468 12.04 -19.65 -28.72
CA GLU A 468 12.38 -18.25 -28.43
C GLU A 468 11.15 -17.34 -28.41
N SER A 469 10.28 -17.45 -29.43
CA SER A 469 9.06 -16.64 -29.52
C SER A 469 8.08 -16.91 -28.38
N ILE A 470 8.03 -18.15 -27.88
CA ILE A 470 7.17 -18.53 -26.76
C ILE A 470 7.71 -17.90 -25.47
N LEU A 471 9.04 -17.95 -25.30
CA LEU A 471 9.71 -17.38 -24.13
C LEU A 471 9.65 -15.86 -24.10
N ASP A 472 9.63 -15.20 -25.26
CA ASP A 472 9.39 -13.75 -25.37
C ASP A 472 8.00 -13.40 -24.81
N ASP A 473 6.95 -14.07 -25.31
CA ASP A 473 5.57 -13.84 -24.87
C ASP A 473 5.40 -14.16 -23.36
N MET A 474 6.03 -15.23 -22.87
CA MET A 474 6.01 -15.56 -21.44
C MET A 474 6.73 -14.50 -20.60
N ALA A 475 7.87 -13.98 -21.06
CA ALA A 475 8.60 -12.95 -20.35
C ALA A 475 7.79 -11.65 -20.23
N GLU A 476 7.06 -11.24 -21.27
CA GLU A 476 6.20 -10.04 -21.21
C GLU A 476 5.13 -10.12 -20.12
N ILE A 477 4.62 -11.32 -19.85
CA ILE A 477 3.65 -11.58 -18.78
C ILE A 477 4.35 -11.63 -17.43
N LEU A 478 5.41 -12.45 -17.31
CA LEU A 478 6.13 -12.68 -16.06
C LEU A 478 6.74 -11.39 -15.47
N ILE A 479 7.13 -10.43 -16.31
CA ILE A 479 7.63 -9.11 -15.86
C ILE A 479 6.53 -8.28 -15.17
N LYS A 480 5.26 -8.46 -15.54
CA LYS A 480 4.11 -7.73 -14.99
C LYS A 480 3.49 -8.41 -13.76
N CYS A 481 3.97 -9.60 -13.40
CA CYS A 481 3.45 -10.38 -12.27
C CYS A 481 3.88 -9.82 -10.91
N PRO A 482 3.13 -10.10 -9.82
CA PRO A 482 3.41 -9.58 -8.48
C PRO A 482 4.81 -9.94 -7.98
N ASP A 483 5.39 -9.06 -7.17
CA ASP A 483 6.79 -9.19 -6.74
C ASP A 483 7.03 -10.31 -5.73
N ASP A 484 5.99 -10.71 -5.01
CA ASP A 484 5.96 -11.76 -4.00
C ASP A 484 5.59 -13.14 -4.58
N MET A 485 5.23 -13.20 -5.87
CA MET A 485 4.96 -14.45 -6.57
C MET A 485 6.23 -15.32 -6.60
N ARG A 486 6.07 -16.60 -6.26
CA ARG A 486 7.10 -17.63 -6.47
C ARG A 486 6.57 -18.72 -7.37
N MET A 487 7.37 -19.18 -8.32
CA MET A 487 6.93 -20.16 -9.32
C MET A 487 8.00 -21.23 -9.56
N GLU A 488 7.58 -22.49 -9.61
CA GLU A 488 8.41 -23.62 -9.98
C GLU A 488 8.33 -23.85 -11.50
N ILE A 489 9.49 -24.03 -12.14
CA ILE A 489 9.63 -24.49 -13.51
C ILE A 489 9.99 -25.98 -13.44
N SER A 490 9.00 -26.82 -13.68
CA SER A 490 9.11 -28.28 -13.53
C SER A 490 9.40 -28.92 -14.89
N GLY A 491 10.51 -29.66 -15.01
CA GLY A 491 10.88 -30.37 -16.23
C GLY A 491 10.58 -31.86 -16.15
N TYR A 492 10.03 -32.43 -17.22
CA TYR A 492 9.69 -33.85 -17.34
C TYR A 492 10.24 -34.47 -18.64
N THR A 493 10.60 -35.75 -18.59
CA THR A 493 11.03 -36.57 -19.73
C THR A 493 10.07 -37.74 -19.94
N ASP A 494 10.22 -38.46 -21.05
CA ASP A 494 9.60 -39.77 -21.23
C ASP A 494 10.40 -40.87 -20.50
N SER A 495 9.91 -42.11 -20.56
CA SER A 495 10.53 -43.27 -19.89
C SER A 495 11.67 -43.93 -20.70
N GLN A 496 12.21 -43.27 -21.73
CA GLN A 496 13.31 -43.83 -22.53
C GLN A 496 14.64 -43.37 -21.95
N GLY A 497 15.41 -44.30 -21.39
CA GLY A 497 16.74 -44.02 -20.86
C GLY A 497 16.95 -44.61 -19.48
N ARG A 498 18.03 -44.19 -18.82
CA ARG A 498 18.25 -44.50 -17.41
C ARG A 498 17.62 -43.38 -16.59
N GLU A 499 16.93 -43.74 -15.52
CA GLU A 499 16.30 -42.82 -14.56
C GLU A 499 17.21 -41.64 -14.17
N VAL A 500 18.47 -41.92 -13.78
CA VAL A 500 19.46 -40.89 -13.43
C VAL A 500 19.73 -39.92 -14.58
N MET A 501 19.80 -40.42 -15.82
CA MET A 501 20.02 -39.56 -17.00
C MET A 501 18.77 -38.73 -17.32
N ASN A 502 17.58 -39.30 -17.14
CA ASN A 502 16.30 -38.61 -17.31
C ASN A 502 16.14 -37.49 -16.27
N GLN A 503 16.55 -37.75 -15.03
CA GLN A 503 16.59 -36.77 -13.96
C GLN A 503 17.54 -35.61 -14.26
N GLU A 504 18.79 -35.90 -14.68
CA GLU A 504 19.76 -34.88 -15.06
C GLU A 504 19.29 -34.06 -16.28
N LEU A 505 18.71 -34.72 -17.29
CA LEU A 505 18.22 -34.09 -18.50
C LEU A 505 17.03 -33.15 -18.22
N SER A 506 16.05 -33.60 -17.45
CA SER A 506 14.89 -32.78 -17.06
C SER A 506 15.30 -31.55 -16.24
N GLN A 507 16.25 -31.70 -15.30
CA GLN A 507 16.80 -30.58 -14.53
C GLN A 507 17.53 -29.58 -15.43
N THR A 508 18.34 -30.08 -16.38
CA THR A 508 19.07 -29.24 -17.33
C THR A 508 18.11 -28.43 -18.20
N ARG A 509 17.03 -29.05 -18.66
CA ARG A 509 15.98 -28.39 -19.47
C ARG A 509 15.23 -27.30 -18.70
N ALA A 510 14.81 -27.59 -17.46
CA ALA A 510 14.18 -26.59 -16.60
C ALA A 510 15.12 -25.41 -16.33
N GLN A 511 16.41 -25.68 -16.11
CA GLN A 511 17.43 -24.64 -15.91
C GLN A 511 17.69 -23.81 -17.17
N ALA A 512 17.63 -24.41 -18.37
CA ALA A 512 17.77 -23.71 -19.64
C ALA A 512 16.63 -22.73 -19.87
N VAL A 513 15.38 -23.14 -19.58
CA VAL A 513 14.20 -22.25 -19.63
C VAL A 513 14.35 -21.08 -18.66
N LEU A 514 14.75 -21.36 -17.41
CA LEU A 514 15.00 -20.33 -16.40
C LEU A 514 16.07 -19.32 -16.89
N THR A 515 17.14 -19.82 -17.49
CA THR A 515 18.23 -19.00 -18.03
C THR A 515 17.77 -18.13 -19.21
N ALA A 516 16.94 -18.67 -20.11
CA ALA A 516 16.42 -17.93 -21.24
C ALA A 516 15.42 -16.82 -20.82
N LEU A 517 14.66 -17.04 -19.74
CA LEU A 517 13.81 -16.00 -19.14
C LEU A 517 14.64 -14.91 -18.45
N ARG A 518 15.76 -15.27 -17.81
CA ARG A 518 16.72 -14.30 -17.24
C ARG A 518 17.24 -13.33 -18.30
N GLU A 519 17.59 -13.84 -19.47
CA GLU A 519 18.11 -13.03 -20.58
C GLU A 519 17.04 -12.03 -21.09
N ARG A 520 15.76 -12.37 -20.91
CA ARG A 520 14.59 -11.51 -21.15
C ARG A 520 14.24 -10.61 -19.96
N ARG A 521 15.14 -10.47 -18.98
CA ARG A 521 15.02 -9.61 -17.79
C ARG A 521 13.95 -10.04 -16.78
N VAL A 522 13.54 -11.31 -16.78
CA VAL A 522 12.71 -11.86 -15.69
C VAL A 522 13.56 -12.02 -14.42
N LEU A 523 13.04 -11.58 -13.27
CA LEU A 523 13.79 -11.60 -12.01
C LEU A 523 13.88 -13.04 -11.43
N MET A 524 15.09 -13.58 -11.37
CA MET A 524 15.31 -15.00 -11.03
C MET A 524 15.05 -15.40 -9.59
N SER A 525 15.07 -14.47 -8.65
CA SER A 525 14.83 -14.77 -7.23
C SER A 525 13.41 -15.29 -6.94
N ARG A 526 12.51 -15.23 -7.93
CA ARG A 526 11.11 -15.67 -7.87
C ARG A 526 10.89 -17.07 -8.43
N TYR A 527 11.87 -17.64 -9.12
CA TYR A 527 11.68 -18.88 -9.87
C TYR A 527 12.66 -19.96 -9.42
N VAL A 528 12.17 -21.19 -9.34
CA VAL A 528 12.98 -22.37 -9.03
C VAL A 528 12.84 -23.37 -10.16
N ALA A 529 13.96 -23.85 -10.72
CA ALA A 529 13.95 -24.89 -11.74
C ALA A 529 14.15 -26.26 -11.09
N LYS A 530 13.25 -27.22 -11.39
CA LYS A 530 13.31 -28.58 -10.83
C LYS A 530 13.02 -29.63 -11.90
N GLY A 531 13.93 -30.58 -12.05
CA GLY A 531 13.74 -31.78 -12.87
C GLY A 531 13.03 -32.88 -12.10
N TYR A 532 12.10 -33.57 -12.75
CA TYR A 532 11.37 -34.72 -12.21
C TYR A 532 11.62 -36.01 -13.01
N GLY A 533 12.48 -35.96 -14.03
CA GLY A 533 12.76 -37.10 -14.88
C GLY A 533 11.47 -37.65 -15.51
N GLU A 534 11.28 -38.96 -15.40
CA GLU A 534 10.11 -39.67 -15.93
C GLU A 534 8.93 -39.77 -14.95
N GLU A 535 9.01 -39.11 -13.78
CA GLU A 535 7.94 -39.09 -12.79
C GLU A 535 6.69 -38.36 -13.32
N ASN A 536 5.52 -38.71 -12.81
CA ASN A 536 4.23 -38.07 -13.14
C ASN A 536 3.95 -37.99 -14.66
N PRO A 537 3.90 -39.14 -15.37
CA PRO A 537 3.55 -39.18 -16.78
C PRO A 537 2.09 -38.76 -17.00
N ILE A 538 1.85 -37.93 -18.01
CA ILE A 538 0.52 -37.46 -18.42
C ILE A 538 -0.01 -38.21 -19.66
N GLY A 539 0.85 -38.98 -20.33
CA GLY A 539 0.52 -39.81 -21.49
C GLY A 539 1.17 -41.18 -21.41
N ASP A 540 0.64 -42.13 -22.19
CA ASP A 540 1.16 -43.49 -22.25
C ASP A 540 2.53 -43.55 -22.95
N ASN A 541 3.57 -43.87 -22.17
CA ASN A 541 4.95 -44.03 -22.65
C ASN A 541 5.13 -45.14 -23.71
N SER A 542 4.17 -46.04 -23.87
CA SER A 542 4.19 -47.05 -24.93
C SER A 542 3.99 -46.44 -26.32
N THR A 543 3.32 -45.30 -26.42
CA THR A 543 2.99 -44.60 -27.66
C THR A 543 3.93 -43.41 -27.92
N GLU A 544 4.23 -43.11 -29.18
CA GLU A 544 5.04 -41.91 -29.49
C GLU A 544 4.32 -40.62 -29.07
N ALA A 545 3.00 -40.57 -29.27
CA ALA A 545 2.19 -39.43 -28.84
C ALA A 545 2.24 -39.21 -27.32
N GLY A 546 2.18 -40.28 -26.52
CA GLY A 546 2.29 -40.18 -25.06
C GLY A 546 3.68 -39.81 -24.57
N ARG A 547 4.75 -40.31 -25.21
CA ARG A 547 6.12 -39.87 -24.92
C ARG A 547 6.32 -38.39 -25.22
N GLU A 548 5.82 -37.91 -26.35
CA GLU A 548 5.87 -36.49 -26.71
C GLU A 548 5.02 -35.60 -25.79
N ALA A 549 3.96 -36.14 -25.18
CA ALA A 549 3.23 -35.44 -24.13
C ALA A 549 4.03 -35.38 -22.82
N ASN A 550 4.76 -36.44 -22.46
CA ASN A 550 5.54 -36.52 -21.23
C ASN A 550 6.79 -35.62 -21.26
N ARG A 551 7.40 -35.42 -22.44
CA ARG A 551 8.48 -34.45 -22.67
C ARG A 551 7.94 -33.01 -22.60
N ARG A 552 7.88 -32.42 -21.40
CA ARG A 552 7.27 -31.10 -21.18
C ARG A 552 7.95 -30.28 -20.08
N ILE A 553 7.64 -28.99 -20.11
CA ILE A 553 7.91 -28.05 -19.02
C ILE A 553 6.55 -27.64 -18.46
N GLU A 554 6.46 -27.50 -17.15
CA GLU A 554 5.30 -26.92 -16.47
C GLU A 554 5.75 -25.74 -15.62
N PHE A 555 4.85 -24.78 -15.44
CA PHE A 555 5.05 -23.64 -14.55
C PHE A 555 3.97 -23.74 -13.47
N LYS A 556 4.36 -23.75 -12.20
CA LYS A 556 3.45 -23.92 -11.06
C LYS A 556 3.68 -22.85 -10.02
N LEU A 557 2.62 -22.22 -9.54
CA LEU A 557 2.70 -21.26 -8.45
C LEU A 557 3.08 -21.99 -7.14
N ILE A 558 4.13 -21.52 -6.47
CA ILE A 558 4.55 -22.01 -5.16
C ILE A 558 3.70 -21.26 -4.13
N ARG A 559 2.67 -21.94 -3.61
CA ARG A 559 1.83 -21.41 -2.54
C ARG A 559 2.49 -21.71 -1.19
N PRO A 560 2.60 -20.73 -0.27
CA PRO A 560 3.00 -21.03 1.09
C PRO A 560 1.96 -22.00 1.67
N GLU A 561 2.40 -23.17 2.13
CA GLU A 561 1.54 -24.07 2.89
C GLU A 561 1.03 -23.32 4.12
N PRO A 562 -0.29 -23.31 4.39
CA PRO A 562 -0.77 -22.85 5.68
C PRO A 562 -0.06 -23.71 6.75
N PRO A 563 0.47 -23.11 7.83
CA PRO A 563 1.08 -23.89 8.89
C PRO A 563 0.07 -24.93 9.36
N GLU A 564 0.48 -26.20 9.39
CA GLU A 564 -0.33 -27.25 10.00
C GLU A 564 -0.75 -26.76 11.39
N GLU A 565 -2.06 -26.73 11.64
CA GLU A 565 -2.61 -26.48 12.97
C GLU A 565 -2.09 -27.58 13.89
N VAL A 566 -1.00 -27.29 14.59
CA VAL A 566 -0.58 -28.11 15.73
C VAL A 566 -1.62 -27.87 16.80
N THR A 567 -2.61 -28.77 16.87
CA THR A 567 -3.54 -28.85 17.99
C THR A 567 -2.71 -28.83 19.27
N THR A 568 -2.87 -27.76 20.02
CA THR A 568 -2.13 -27.61 21.27
C THR A 568 -2.56 -28.72 22.23
N THR A 569 -1.69 -29.13 23.14
CA THR A 569 -2.04 -30.13 24.18
C THR A 569 -3.27 -29.72 25.01
N LEU A 570 -3.65 -28.43 24.98
CA LEU A 570 -4.87 -27.89 25.54
C LEU A 570 -6.12 -28.15 24.70
N GLU A 571 -6.02 -28.13 23.36
CA GLU A 571 -7.13 -28.49 22.46
C GLU A 571 -7.37 -30.00 22.45
N ALA A 572 -6.31 -30.82 22.46
CA ALA A 572 -6.45 -32.27 22.64
C ALA A 572 -7.06 -32.63 24.00
N ALA A 573 -6.76 -31.88 25.07
CA ALA A 573 -7.38 -32.05 26.38
C ALA A 573 -8.85 -31.57 26.41
N ALA A 574 -9.20 -30.56 25.62
CA ALA A 574 -10.57 -30.07 25.49
C ALA A 574 -11.46 -31.04 24.71
N GLU A 575 -10.95 -31.65 23.63
CA GLU A 575 -11.65 -32.72 22.91
C GLU A 575 -11.83 -33.96 23.80
N THR A 576 -10.81 -34.35 24.58
CA THR A 576 -10.94 -35.47 25.53
C THR A 576 -11.96 -35.17 26.65
N ALA A 577 -12.10 -33.91 27.07
CA ALA A 577 -13.09 -33.50 28.07
C ALA A 577 -14.52 -33.47 27.50
N GLN A 578 -14.69 -33.12 26.22
CA GLN A 578 -15.99 -33.22 25.54
C GLN A 578 -16.41 -34.67 25.31
N ASP A 579 -15.48 -35.55 24.93
CA ASP A 579 -15.74 -36.99 24.72
C ASP A 579 -16.12 -37.71 26.04
N VAL A 580 -15.55 -37.27 27.17
CA VAL A 580 -15.92 -37.77 28.51
C VAL A 580 -17.27 -37.19 28.98
N ALA A 581 -17.59 -35.95 28.62
CA ALA A 581 -18.87 -35.33 28.95
C ALA A 581 -20.04 -35.92 28.14
N GLU A 582 -19.83 -36.25 26.86
CA GLU A 582 -20.84 -36.95 26.04
C GLU A 582 -21.08 -38.37 26.55
N ARG A 583 -20.03 -39.14 26.90
CA ARG A 583 -20.20 -40.49 27.50
C ARG A 583 -20.90 -40.47 28.87
N ALA A 584 -20.65 -39.45 29.69
CA ALA A 584 -21.34 -39.29 30.97
C ALA A 584 -22.83 -38.91 30.81
N SER A 585 -23.21 -38.31 29.67
CA SER A 585 -24.60 -37.97 29.36
C SER A 585 -25.41 -39.17 28.83
N GLU A 586 -24.76 -40.19 28.28
CA GLU A 586 -25.41 -41.43 27.82
C GLU A 586 -25.64 -42.46 28.95
N GLU A 587 -24.82 -42.47 30.01
CA GLU A 587 -25.01 -43.37 31.17
C GLU A 587 -26.03 -42.85 32.20
N GLY A 588 -26.49 -41.60 32.09
CA GLY A 588 -27.43 -40.98 33.03
C GLY A 588 -28.93 -41.19 32.75
N THR A 589 -29.31 -41.82 31.63
CA THR A 589 -30.72 -41.91 31.19
C THR A 589 -31.38 -43.29 31.36
N SER A 590 -30.78 -44.24 32.09
CA SER A 590 -31.33 -45.61 32.20
C SER A 590 -32.03 -45.99 33.52
N ASP A 591 -32.16 -45.09 34.50
CA ASP A 591 -32.69 -45.46 35.84
C ASP A 591 -33.92 -44.65 36.34
N GLU A 592 -34.73 -44.06 35.45
CA GLU A 592 -36.08 -43.60 35.81
C GLU A 592 -37.11 -43.89 34.70
N GLN A 593 -37.59 -45.14 34.65
CA GLN A 593 -38.98 -45.44 34.28
C GLN A 593 -39.37 -46.87 34.70
N ASN A 594 -40.38 -46.92 35.59
CA ASN A 594 -41.23 -48.07 35.85
C ASN A 594 -41.83 -48.68 34.58
#